data_AF-A0A934EQE5-F1
#
_entry.id   AF-A0A934EQE5-F1
#
_cell.length_a   1.000
_cell.length_b   1.000
_cell.length_c   1.000
_cell.angle_alpha   90.00
_cell.angle_beta   90.00
_cell.angle_gamma   90.00
#
_symmetry.space_group_name_H-M   'P 1'
#
loop_
_entity.id
_entity.type
_entity.pdbx_description
1 polymer ?
#
loop_
_entity_poly.entity_id
_entity_poly.type
_entity_poly.pdbx_seq_one_letter_code
_entity_poly.pdbx_strand_id
1 'polypeptide(L)'
;EHVKSLLGSQFAGIEPPEVLRQEHLYTLALSGNAGRAMVKQWIDQTLDDATKNLNQWWQDVQVIPFYSSVAKKMKKSNVKGSPLSPYRMYALAETTLRRSKNRKNEKLVGDRVIQLYLAALKGSSLPIILLKPILDEFQSALVKESEEERTYPFSTSRFALIKLILLRNPNKKEDEFMPTYELADTPDPAYNLGRVLAVFENLQDKYHNYERKGAGIVERYYGTASSAPASSFPLLCRLARHHLSKLKKGEEKDKKAADAIEKDITEIFSKFQPTTTGQPPVFPRILTLEEQGKFALGFYQQKAKPR
;
A
#
# COMPACT_ATOMS: atom_id res chain seq x y z
N GLU A 1 12.16 -12.99 37.25
CA GLU A 1 11.91 -11.55 37.00
C GLU A 1 12.18 -11.13 35.55
N HIS A 2 13.25 -11.60 34.91
CA HIS A 2 13.59 -11.24 33.53
C HIS A 2 12.50 -11.55 32.48
N VAL A 3 11.79 -12.68 32.59
CA VAL A 3 10.68 -13.02 31.67
C VAL A 3 9.50 -12.02 31.79
N LYS A 4 9.19 -11.55 32.99
CA LYS A 4 8.11 -10.58 33.24
C LYS A 4 8.49 -9.19 32.71
N SER A 5 9.76 -8.82 32.85
CA SER A 5 10.33 -7.60 32.25
C SER A 5 10.27 -7.66 30.71
N LEU A 6 10.67 -8.77 30.09
CA LEU A 6 10.58 -9.00 28.64
C LEU A 6 9.13 -8.90 28.11
N LEU A 7 8.15 -9.49 28.82
CA LEU A 7 6.75 -9.43 28.40
C LEU A 7 6.14 -8.01 28.50
N GLY A 8 6.66 -7.17 29.41
CA GLY A 8 6.26 -5.77 29.53
C GLY A 8 7.03 -4.83 28.58
N SER A 9 8.21 -5.24 28.12
CA SER A 9 9.11 -4.39 27.34
C SER A 9 8.57 -4.05 25.95
N GLN A 10 7.80 -4.96 25.33
CA GLN A 10 7.14 -4.76 24.04
C GLN A 10 6.14 -3.58 24.01
N PHE A 11 5.64 -3.13 25.18
CA PHE A 11 4.73 -1.99 25.30
C PHE A 11 5.41 -0.74 25.87
N ALA A 12 6.64 -0.88 26.39
CA ALA A 12 7.40 0.18 27.06
C ALA A 12 8.61 0.68 26.25
N GLY A 13 8.96 -0.01 25.15
CA GLY A 13 10.15 0.33 24.34
C GLY A 13 11.47 0.03 25.04
N ILE A 14 11.46 -0.84 26.06
CA ILE A 14 12.63 -1.21 26.84
C ILE A 14 13.33 -2.37 26.14
N GLU A 15 14.65 -2.31 26.00
CA GLU A 15 15.40 -3.44 25.45
C GLU A 15 15.44 -4.63 26.42
N PRO A 16 15.41 -5.87 25.93
CA PRO A 16 15.64 -7.05 26.77
C PRO A 16 16.98 -6.94 27.52
N PRO A 17 17.08 -7.45 28.76
CA PRO A 17 18.36 -7.60 29.44
C PRO A 17 19.38 -8.33 28.53
N GLU A 18 20.63 -7.84 28.47
CA GLU A 18 21.66 -8.39 27.56
C GLU A 18 21.84 -9.91 27.71
N VAL A 19 21.69 -10.42 28.93
CA VAL A 19 21.81 -11.85 29.27
C VAL A 19 20.81 -12.72 28.49
N LEU A 20 19.65 -12.18 28.13
CA LEU A 20 18.63 -12.93 27.38
C LEU A 20 18.82 -12.88 25.86
N ARG A 21 19.76 -12.08 25.32
CA ARG A 21 19.92 -11.93 23.86
C ARG A 21 20.36 -13.23 23.18
N GLN A 22 21.22 -13.99 23.84
CA GLN A 22 21.75 -15.27 23.33
C GLN A 22 20.84 -16.48 23.62
N GLU A 23 19.77 -16.29 24.40
CA GLU A 23 18.80 -17.36 24.66
C GLU A 23 18.01 -17.70 23.40
N HIS A 24 17.65 -18.97 23.26
CA HIS A 24 16.91 -19.45 22.10
C HIS A 24 15.39 -19.19 22.24
N LEU A 25 14.81 -18.65 21.18
CA LEU A 25 13.37 -18.55 20.97
C LEU A 25 12.89 -19.74 20.15
N TYR A 26 12.08 -20.59 20.77
CA TYR A 26 11.40 -21.70 20.11
C TYR A 26 9.94 -21.34 19.83
N THR A 27 9.53 -21.38 18.56
CA THR A 27 8.12 -21.16 18.19
C THR A 27 7.64 -22.24 17.23
N LEU A 28 6.38 -22.64 17.41
CA LEU A 28 5.77 -23.75 16.67
C LEU A 28 4.44 -23.27 16.07
N ALA A 29 4.30 -23.37 14.76
CA ALA A 29 3.04 -23.15 14.07
C ALA A 29 2.37 -24.50 13.77
N LEU A 30 1.14 -24.67 14.25
CA LEU A 30 0.35 -25.89 14.09
C LEU A 30 -0.90 -25.64 13.25
N SER A 31 -1.34 -26.67 12.53
CA SER A 31 -2.65 -26.70 11.88
C SER A 31 -3.35 -28.03 12.14
N GLY A 32 -4.68 -28.02 12.24
CA GLY A 32 -5.47 -29.23 12.39
C GLY A 32 -5.68 -29.95 11.06
N ASN A 33 -5.53 -31.28 11.07
CA ASN A 33 -5.89 -32.15 9.96
C ASN A 33 -6.54 -33.45 10.49
N ALA A 34 -7.86 -33.55 10.38
CA ALA A 34 -8.63 -34.74 10.77
C ALA A 34 -8.23 -35.34 12.14
N GLY A 35 -8.22 -34.51 13.19
CA GLY A 35 -7.87 -34.94 14.55
C GLY A 35 -6.36 -35.02 14.84
N ARG A 36 -5.49 -34.74 13.86
CA ARG A 36 -4.03 -34.66 14.04
C ARG A 36 -3.55 -33.21 14.03
N ALA A 37 -2.54 -32.90 14.86
CA ALA A 37 -1.79 -31.66 14.76
C ALA A 37 -0.68 -31.83 13.72
N MET A 38 -0.66 -30.95 12.72
CA MET A 38 0.38 -30.91 11.70
C MET A 38 1.29 -29.71 11.97
N VAL A 39 2.59 -29.98 12.11
CA VAL A 39 3.61 -28.95 12.22
C VAL A 39 3.75 -28.26 10.87
N LYS A 40 3.36 -26.99 10.81
CA LYS A 40 3.53 -26.14 9.62
C LYS A 40 4.90 -25.51 9.60
N GLN A 41 5.41 -25.14 10.77
CA GLN A 41 6.71 -24.51 10.90
C GLN A 41 7.27 -24.64 12.31
N TRP A 42 8.58 -24.76 12.38
CA TRP A 42 9.39 -24.69 13.59
C TRP A 42 10.43 -23.56 13.44
N ILE A 43 10.51 -22.70 14.45
CA ILE A 43 11.55 -21.68 14.56
C ILE A 43 12.40 -22.02 15.76
N ASP A 44 13.71 -22.04 15.51
CA ASP A 44 14.77 -22.12 16.49
C ASP A 44 15.79 -21.04 16.08
N GLN A 45 15.85 -19.97 16.84
CA GLN A 45 16.77 -18.84 16.61
C GLN A 45 17.01 -18.10 17.92
N THR A 46 18.03 -17.26 17.97
CA THR A 46 18.28 -16.43 19.16
C THR A 46 17.19 -15.37 19.35
N LEU A 47 16.97 -14.92 20.59
CA LEU A 47 16.11 -13.78 20.87
C LEU A 47 16.63 -12.49 20.21
N ASP A 48 17.96 -12.36 20.04
CA ASP A 48 18.57 -11.22 19.34
C ASP A 48 18.16 -11.16 17.87
N ASP A 49 18.30 -12.28 17.13
CA ASP A 49 17.88 -12.37 15.73
C ASP A 49 16.38 -12.09 15.57
N ALA A 50 15.56 -12.68 16.46
CA ALA A 50 14.11 -12.47 16.46
C ALA A 50 13.75 -10.99 16.70
N THR A 51 14.42 -10.34 17.65
CA THR A 51 14.17 -8.94 18.02
C THR A 51 14.60 -8.00 16.90
N LYS A 52 15.78 -8.23 16.31
CA LYS A 52 16.28 -7.49 15.15
C LYS A 52 15.31 -7.56 13.98
N ASN A 53 14.86 -8.76 13.62
CA ASN A 53 13.92 -8.97 12.52
C ASN A 53 12.55 -8.37 12.80
N LEU A 54 12.07 -8.44 14.04
CA LEU A 54 10.78 -7.87 14.45
C LEU A 54 10.81 -6.34 14.45
N ASN A 55 11.94 -5.72 14.84
CA ASN A 55 12.12 -4.28 14.73
C ASN A 55 12.12 -3.83 13.27
N GLN A 56 12.83 -4.55 12.39
CA GLN A 56 12.82 -4.27 10.96
C GLN A 56 11.42 -4.46 10.35
N TRP A 57 10.70 -5.50 10.76
CA TRP A 57 9.31 -5.74 10.34
C TRP A 57 8.40 -4.53 10.57
N TRP A 58 8.49 -3.90 11.75
CA TRP A 58 7.66 -2.73 12.04
C TRP A 58 7.98 -1.54 11.13
N GLN A 59 9.24 -1.33 10.77
CA GLN A 59 9.64 -0.31 9.80
C GLN A 59 9.12 -0.65 8.39
N ASP A 60 9.17 -1.92 8.01
CA ASP A 60 8.80 -2.38 6.67
C ASP A 60 7.29 -2.24 6.42
N VAL A 61 6.45 -2.57 7.39
CA VAL A 61 4.98 -2.52 7.24
C VAL A 61 4.39 -1.12 7.42
N GLN A 62 5.12 -0.19 8.01
CA GLN A 62 4.62 1.16 8.23
C GLN A 62 4.42 1.92 6.91
N VAL A 63 3.22 2.46 6.73
CA VAL A 63 2.88 3.38 5.63
C VAL A 63 2.05 4.54 6.18
N ILE A 64 2.12 5.69 5.51
CA ILE A 64 1.32 6.86 5.85
C ILE A 64 -0.17 6.48 5.95
N PRO A 65 -0.85 6.72 7.08
CA PRO A 65 -2.25 6.40 7.23
C PRO A 65 -3.12 7.20 6.26
N PHE A 66 -4.10 6.54 5.67
CA PHE A 66 -5.09 7.22 4.84
C PHE A 66 -6.24 7.76 5.71
N TYR A 67 -6.21 9.06 6.01
CA TYR A 67 -7.27 9.71 6.78
C TYR A 67 -8.45 10.08 5.87
N SER A 68 -9.44 9.19 5.76
CA SER A 68 -10.71 9.53 5.12
C SER A 68 -11.65 10.26 6.09
N SER A 69 -12.61 11.01 5.55
CA SER A 69 -13.75 11.55 6.31
C SER A 69 -14.56 10.45 7.03
N VAL A 70 -14.46 9.19 6.59
CA VAL A 70 -15.06 8.02 7.25
C VAL A 70 -14.35 7.68 8.57
N ALA A 71 -13.04 7.88 8.67
CA ALA A 71 -12.31 7.74 9.94
C ALA A 71 -12.78 8.78 10.98
N LYS A 72 -13.21 9.98 10.54
CA LYS A 72 -13.89 10.97 11.41
C LYS A 72 -15.27 10.50 11.87
N LYS A 73 -16.03 9.76 11.02
CA LYS A 73 -17.31 9.14 11.40
C LYS A 73 -17.13 7.96 12.37
N MET A 74 -16.12 7.11 12.18
CA MET A 74 -15.81 6.01 13.10
C MET A 74 -15.36 6.49 14.49
N LYS A 75 -14.67 7.64 14.58
CA LYS A 75 -14.42 8.30 15.88
C LYS A 75 -15.69 8.83 16.56
N LYS A 76 -16.76 9.10 15.80
CA LYS A 76 -18.05 9.57 16.33
C LYS A 76 -19.00 8.42 16.72
N SER A 77 -18.81 7.21 16.18
CA SER A 77 -19.55 6.04 16.64
C SER A 77 -18.95 5.56 17.96
N ASN A 78 -19.76 5.52 19.02
CA ASN A 78 -19.46 4.97 20.36
C ASN A 78 -19.20 3.44 20.33
N VAL A 79 -18.38 2.95 19.40
CA VAL A 79 -17.90 1.57 19.41
C VAL A 79 -16.89 1.46 20.55
N LYS A 80 -17.27 0.80 21.64
CA LYS A 80 -16.38 0.51 22.77
C LYS A 80 -15.22 -0.37 22.28
N GLY A 81 -14.07 0.26 22.02
CA GLY A 81 -12.83 -0.41 21.67
C GLY A 81 -11.95 0.49 20.81
N SER A 82 -10.68 0.66 21.19
CA SER A 82 -9.70 1.28 20.30
C SER A 82 -9.67 0.49 18.97
N PRO A 83 -9.71 1.15 17.81
CA PRO A 83 -9.65 0.46 16.53
C PRO A 83 -8.39 -0.41 16.47
N LEU A 84 -8.56 -1.68 16.10
CA LEU A 84 -7.45 -2.63 15.97
C LEU A 84 -6.42 -2.08 14.98
N SER A 85 -5.13 -2.30 15.28
CA SER A 85 -4.03 -1.86 14.41
C SER A 85 -4.19 -2.41 12.99
N PRO A 86 -3.99 -1.58 11.94
CA PRO A 86 -4.04 -2.04 10.55
C PRO A 86 -2.90 -3.02 10.22
N TYR A 87 -1.87 -3.10 11.07
CA TYR A 87 -0.71 -3.95 10.85
C TYR A 87 -0.82 -5.33 11.51
N ARG A 88 -1.98 -5.67 12.09
CA ARG A 88 -2.20 -7.03 12.63
C ARG A 88 -2.07 -8.07 11.51
N MET A 89 -1.39 -9.19 11.79
CA MET A 89 -1.12 -10.24 10.80
C MET A 89 -2.36 -10.70 10.04
N TYR A 90 -3.48 -10.83 10.74
CA TYR A 90 -4.75 -11.22 10.14
C TYR A 90 -5.27 -10.18 9.12
N ALA A 91 -5.15 -8.87 9.42
CA ALA A 91 -5.58 -7.82 8.49
C ALA A 91 -4.68 -7.77 7.24
N LEU A 92 -3.37 -7.96 7.41
CA LEU A 92 -2.45 -8.09 6.28
C LEU A 92 -2.81 -9.34 5.44
N ALA A 93 -3.02 -10.50 6.07
CA ALA A 93 -3.38 -11.74 5.40
C ALA A 93 -4.70 -11.63 4.62
N GLU A 94 -5.72 -10.99 5.17
CA GLU A 94 -7.02 -10.78 4.51
C GLU A 94 -6.88 -9.99 3.20
N THR A 95 -5.87 -9.11 3.06
CA THR A 95 -5.68 -8.33 1.83
C THR A 95 -5.23 -9.20 0.64
N THR A 96 -4.74 -10.42 0.90
CA THR A 96 -4.36 -11.39 -0.14
C THR A 96 -5.55 -12.16 -0.70
N LEU A 97 -6.76 -11.94 -0.17
CA LEU A 97 -7.98 -12.63 -0.59
C LEU A 97 -8.89 -11.70 -1.38
N ARG A 98 -9.49 -12.27 -2.43
CA ARG A 98 -10.59 -11.61 -3.14
C ARG A 98 -11.84 -11.61 -2.25
N ARG A 99 -12.51 -10.46 -2.08
CA ARG A 99 -13.77 -10.41 -1.34
C ARG A 99 -14.84 -11.19 -2.11
N SER A 100 -15.31 -12.29 -1.53
CA SER A 100 -16.44 -13.07 -2.04
C SER A 100 -17.58 -13.05 -1.04
N LYS A 101 -18.83 -12.91 -1.53
CA LYS A 101 -20.04 -12.94 -0.69
C LYS A 101 -20.18 -14.25 0.11
N ASN A 102 -19.57 -15.36 -0.36
CA ASN A 102 -19.86 -16.71 0.15
C ASN A 102 -18.70 -17.53 0.71
N ARG A 103 -17.45 -17.05 0.81
CA ARG A 103 -16.38 -17.83 1.47
C ARG A 103 -15.33 -16.94 2.16
N LYS A 104 -15.32 -16.95 3.49
CA LYS A 104 -14.08 -16.71 4.24
C LYS A 104 -13.19 -17.93 4.00
N ASN A 105 -12.14 -17.78 3.20
CA ASN A 105 -11.20 -18.87 2.98
C ASN A 105 -10.23 -18.93 4.18
N GLU A 106 -10.77 -19.23 5.37
CA GLU A 106 -10.08 -19.10 6.67
C GLU A 106 -8.77 -19.90 6.71
N LYS A 107 -8.75 -21.06 6.03
CA LYS A 107 -7.53 -21.86 5.87
C LYS A 107 -6.42 -21.11 5.14
N LEU A 108 -6.74 -20.43 4.03
CA LEU A 108 -5.76 -19.62 3.30
C LEU A 108 -5.30 -18.42 4.12
N VAL A 109 -6.19 -17.79 4.89
CA VAL A 109 -5.80 -16.71 5.83
C VAL A 109 -4.81 -17.26 6.86
N GLY A 110 -5.09 -18.42 7.44
CA GLY A 110 -4.20 -19.07 8.40
C GLY A 110 -2.81 -19.34 7.83
N ASP A 111 -2.73 -19.92 6.62
CA ASP A 111 -1.45 -20.15 5.96
C ASP A 111 -0.68 -18.83 5.69
N ARG A 112 -1.38 -17.74 5.33
CA ARG A 112 -0.78 -16.41 5.14
C ARG A 112 -0.31 -15.79 6.44
N VAL A 113 -1.06 -15.95 7.53
CA VAL A 113 -0.65 -15.51 8.87
C VAL A 113 0.65 -16.19 9.29
N ILE A 114 0.81 -17.49 9.01
CA ILE A 114 2.06 -18.22 9.29
C ILE A 114 3.22 -17.66 8.46
N GLN A 115 3.02 -17.35 7.18
CA GLN A 115 4.05 -16.73 6.34
C GLN A 115 4.45 -15.33 6.83
N LEU A 116 3.49 -14.52 7.24
CA LEU A 116 3.74 -13.18 7.80
C LEU A 116 4.46 -13.26 9.15
N TYR A 117 4.09 -14.23 9.99
CA TYR A 117 4.77 -14.50 11.25
C TYR A 117 6.24 -14.87 11.03
N LEU A 118 6.52 -15.70 10.02
CA LEU A 118 7.88 -16.03 9.65
C LEU A 118 8.66 -14.86 9.10
N ALA A 119 8.03 -14.05 8.23
CA ALA A 119 8.64 -12.82 7.77
C ALA A 119 8.99 -11.91 8.95
N ALA A 120 8.10 -11.75 9.93
CA ALA A 120 8.36 -10.92 11.10
C ALA A 120 9.52 -11.42 11.96
N LEU A 121 9.62 -12.73 12.20
CA LEU A 121 10.64 -13.28 13.11
C LEU A 121 11.97 -13.66 12.45
N LYS A 122 11.96 -14.11 11.19
CA LYS A 122 13.16 -14.55 10.46
C LYS A 122 13.65 -13.55 9.41
N GLY A 123 12.94 -12.44 9.21
CA GLY A 123 13.27 -11.49 8.14
C GLY A 123 13.01 -12.01 6.73
N SER A 124 12.33 -13.15 6.57
CA SER A 124 12.13 -13.80 5.27
C SER A 124 11.26 -12.95 4.32
N SER A 125 11.47 -13.12 3.02
CA SER A 125 10.67 -12.51 1.96
C SER A 125 9.34 -13.21 1.76
N LEU A 126 8.31 -12.46 1.38
CA LEU A 126 7.06 -13.01 0.86
C LEU A 126 7.15 -13.18 -0.66
N PRO A 127 6.49 -14.19 -1.26
CA PRO A 127 6.49 -14.37 -2.72
C PRO A 127 5.89 -13.15 -3.44
N ILE A 128 6.60 -12.61 -4.43
CA ILE A 128 6.15 -11.44 -5.22
C ILE A 128 4.80 -11.66 -5.90
N ILE A 129 4.47 -12.91 -6.24
CA ILE A 129 3.19 -13.29 -6.85
C ILE A 129 1.98 -12.93 -5.96
N LEU A 130 2.18 -12.74 -4.65
CA LEU A 130 1.12 -12.27 -3.76
C LEU A 130 0.65 -10.84 -4.07
N LEU A 131 1.46 -10.04 -4.78
CA LEU A 131 1.00 -8.73 -5.26
C LEU A 131 -0.22 -8.85 -6.18
N LYS A 132 -0.29 -9.91 -7.01
CA LYS A 132 -1.38 -10.06 -7.99
C LYS A 132 -2.78 -10.06 -7.35
N PRO A 133 -3.12 -10.96 -6.42
CA PRO A 133 -4.44 -10.94 -5.81
C PRO A 133 -4.70 -9.66 -4.99
N ILE A 134 -3.67 -9.06 -4.40
CA ILE A 134 -3.79 -7.80 -3.64
C ILE A 134 -4.20 -6.65 -4.58
N LEU A 135 -3.53 -6.53 -5.73
CA LEU A 135 -3.78 -5.52 -6.74
C LEU A 135 -5.10 -5.74 -7.47
N ASP A 136 -5.43 -6.99 -7.83
CA ASP A 136 -6.70 -7.35 -8.47
C ASP A 136 -7.90 -6.99 -7.56
N GLU A 137 -7.79 -7.27 -6.25
CA GLU A 137 -8.82 -6.89 -5.28
C GLU A 137 -8.90 -5.37 -5.09
N PHE A 138 -7.77 -4.66 -5.08
CA PHE A 138 -7.77 -3.19 -5.04
C PHE A 138 -8.51 -2.60 -6.23
N GLN A 139 -8.18 -3.06 -7.44
CA GLN A 139 -8.85 -2.63 -8.66
C GLN A 139 -10.34 -2.94 -8.63
N SER A 140 -10.73 -4.15 -8.20
CA SER A 140 -12.14 -4.50 -8.07
C SER A 140 -12.87 -3.62 -7.07
N ALA A 141 -12.21 -3.20 -5.99
CA ALA A 141 -12.79 -2.32 -4.98
C ALA A 141 -12.92 -0.86 -5.45
N LEU A 142 -12.17 -0.43 -6.48
CA LEU A 142 -12.32 0.91 -7.07
C LEU A 142 -13.66 1.07 -7.82
N VAL A 143 -14.20 -0.01 -8.41
CA VAL A 143 -15.35 0.03 -9.34
C VAL A 143 -16.71 -0.14 -8.63
N LYS A 144 -16.75 -0.54 -7.36
CA LYS A 144 -18.02 -0.89 -6.68
C LYS A 144 -18.85 0.36 -6.33
N GLU A 145 -20.13 0.34 -6.71
CA GLU A 145 -20.99 1.53 -6.79
C GLU A 145 -21.77 1.88 -5.49
N SER A 146 -22.05 0.92 -4.59
CA SER A 146 -22.95 1.21 -3.45
C SER A 146 -22.27 2.04 -2.35
N GLU A 147 -23.00 3.01 -1.77
CA GLU A 147 -22.48 3.88 -0.72
C GLU A 147 -22.01 3.12 0.54
N GLU A 148 -22.59 1.96 0.81
CA GLU A 148 -22.20 1.05 1.90
C GLU A 148 -20.94 0.22 1.57
N GLU A 149 -20.76 -0.19 0.29
CA GLU A 149 -19.56 -0.91 -0.17
C GLU A 149 -18.40 0.02 -0.56
N ARG A 150 -18.64 1.34 -0.70
CA ARG A 150 -17.62 2.42 -0.73
C ARG A 150 -16.88 2.56 0.60
N THR A 151 -16.78 1.49 1.39
CA THR A 151 -15.79 1.36 2.47
C THR A 151 -14.41 1.42 1.82
N TYR A 152 -13.90 2.65 1.73
CA TYR A 152 -12.68 3.12 1.07
C TYR A 152 -11.70 2.00 0.69
N PRO A 153 -11.36 1.83 -0.59
CA PRO A 153 -10.44 0.77 -1.06
C PRO A 153 -9.01 0.95 -0.54
N PHE A 154 -8.75 2.05 0.17
CA PHE A 154 -7.46 2.43 0.74
C PHE A 154 -7.24 1.90 2.16
N SER A 155 -7.35 0.58 2.33
CA SER A 155 -6.94 -0.07 3.58
C SER A 155 -5.43 0.06 3.76
N THR A 156 -4.99 0.68 4.87
CA THR A 156 -3.57 0.79 5.25
C THR A 156 -2.87 -0.57 5.25
N SER A 157 -3.55 -1.64 5.67
CA SER A 157 -3.03 -3.01 5.67
C SER A 157 -2.61 -3.48 4.28
N ARG A 158 -3.34 -3.05 3.24
CA ARG A 158 -3.07 -3.46 1.86
C ARG A 158 -1.76 -2.88 1.37
N PHE A 159 -1.58 -1.58 1.53
CA PHE A 159 -0.39 -0.87 1.09
C PHE A 159 0.82 -1.18 1.96
N ALA A 160 0.62 -1.46 3.26
CA ALA A 160 1.63 -2.04 4.14
C ALA A 160 2.16 -3.38 3.59
N LEU A 161 1.26 -4.27 3.16
CA LEU A 161 1.67 -5.56 2.62
C LEU A 161 2.37 -5.43 1.25
N ILE A 162 1.89 -4.55 0.37
CA ILE A 162 2.59 -4.25 -0.90
C ILE A 162 4.01 -3.74 -0.63
N LYS A 163 4.15 -2.74 0.27
CA LYS A 163 5.46 -2.19 0.65
C LYS A 163 6.39 -3.27 1.20
N LEU A 164 5.91 -4.10 2.12
CA LEU A 164 6.68 -5.21 2.70
C LEU A 164 7.19 -6.19 1.63
N ILE A 165 6.32 -6.60 0.68
CA ILE A 165 6.70 -7.53 -0.39
C ILE A 165 7.79 -6.92 -1.28
N LEU A 166 7.68 -5.64 -1.62
CA LEU A 166 8.65 -4.94 -2.46
C LEU A 166 10.00 -4.76 -1.74
N LEU A 167 9.99 -4.26 -0.50
CA LEU A 167 11.21 -4.02 0.30
C LEU A 167 12.05 -5.29 0.49
N ARG A 168 11.37 -6.43 0.68
CA ARG A 168 11.99 -7.73 0.93
C ARG A 168 12.11 -8.59 -0.32
N ASN A 169 11.91 -8.05 -1.51
CA ASN A 169 12.08 -8.80 -2.75
C ASN A 169 13.57 -9.22 -2.89
N PRO A 170 13.89 -10.52 -2.95
CA PRO A 170 15.28 -10.97 -3.07
C PRO A 170 15.90 -10.63 -4.43
N ASN A 171 15.08 -10.34 -5.45
CA ASN A 171 15.53 -10.03 -6.81
C ASN A 171 15.67 -8.52 -7.06
N LYS A 172 15.57 -7.68 -6.02
CA LYS A 172 15.70 -6.22 -6.16
C LYS A 172 17.10 -5.85 -6.64
N LYS A 173 17.20 -4.84 -7.50
CA LYS A 173 18.50 -4.31 -7.93
C LYS A 173 19.04 -3.32 -6.90
N GLU A 174 20.36 -3.16 -6.84
CA GLU A 174 21.03 -2.30 -5.86
C GLU A 174 20.60 -0.83 -5.97
N ASP A 175 20.46 -0.32 -7.19
CA ASP A 175 20.02 1.06 -7.47
C ASP A 175 18.49 1.21 -7.63
N GLU A 176 17.73 0.18 -7.27
CA GLU A 176 16.28 0.21 -7.42
C GLU A 176 15.60 1.04 -6.33
N PHE A 177 14.66 1.89 -6.72
CA PHE A 177 13.84 2.64 -5.78
C PHE A 177 13.09 1.71 -4.81
N MET A 178 13.27 1.96 -3.52
CA MET A 178 12.58 1.26 -2.44
C MET A 178 11.46 2.11 -1.84
N PRO A 179 10.23 1.59 -1.70
CA PRO A 179 9.13 2.39 -1.18
C PRO A 179 9.32 2.79 0.29
N THR A 180 9.06 4.06 0.58
CA THR A 180 9.20 4.68 1.91
C THR A 180 7.89 4.67 2.71
N TYR A 181 7.92 5.15 3.96
CA TYR A 181 6.72 5.35 4.78
C TYR A 181 5.70 6.29 4.10
N GLU A 182 6.18 7.45 3.65
CA GLU A 182 5.41 8.51 3.01
C GLU A 182 5.82 8.72 1.55
N LEU A 183 5.31 9.79 0.93
CA LEU A 183 5.58 10.14 -0.46
C LEU A 183 7.10 10.28 -0.69
N ALA A 184 7.64 9.50 -1.60
CA ALA A 184 9.06 9.53 -1.94
C ALA A 184 9.36 10.56 -3.04
N ASP A 185 10.53 11.19 -2.95
CA ASP A 185 11.17 11.80 -4.10
C ASP A 185 12.02 10.75 -4.82
N THR A 186 11.61 10.36 -6.03
CA THR A 186 12.21 9.26 -6.78
C THR A 186 12.08 9.47 -8.29
N PRO A 187 13.05 9.02 -9.10
CA PRO A 187 12.90 8.96 -10.56
C PRO A 187 12.10 7.73 -11.04
N ASP A 188 11.63 6.84 -10.15
CA ASP A 188 10.94 5.61 -10.53
C ASP A 188 9.65 5.91 -11.33
N PRO A 189 9.58 5.50 -12.61
CA PRO A 189 8.47 5.88 -13.48
C PRO A 189 7.15 5.25 -13.03
N ALA A 190 7.16 4.02 -12.51
CA ALA A 190 5.94 3.34 -12.09
C ALA A 190 5.31 4.01 -10.88
N TYR A 191 6.11 4.35 -9.87
CA TYR A 191 5.68 5.10 -8.70
C TYR A 191 5.12 6.48 -9.08
N ASN A 192 5.82 7.23 -9.94
CA ASN A 192 5.41 8.56 -10.38
C ASN A 192 4.14 8.55 -11.26
N LEU A 193 3.93 7.52 -12.08
CA LEU A 193 2.68 7.34 -12.80
C LEU A 193 1.50 7.13 -11.83
N GLY A 194 1.70 6.37 -10.76
CA GLY A 194 0.73 6.24 -9.68
C GLY A 194 0.39 7.60 -9.03
N ARG A 195 1.42 8.39 -8.72
CA ARG A 195 1.26 9.76 -8.17
C ARG A 195 0.46 10.65 -9.12
N VAL A 196 0.82 10.71 -10.40
CA VAL A 196 0.10 11.55 -11.39
C VAL A 196 -1.35 11.13 -11.51
N LEU A 197 -1.68 9.83 -11.51
CA LEU A 197 -3.07 9.38 -11.58
C LEU A 197 -3.90 9.90 -10.39
N ALA A 198 -3.33 9.92 -9.18
CA ALA A 198 -3.98 10.50 -8.00
C ALA A 198 -4.21 12.01 -8.13
N VAL A 199 -3.26 12.74 -8.73
CA VAL A 199 -3.39 14.18 -9.01
C VAL A 199 -4.46 14.44 -10.07
N PHE A 200 -4.52 13.61 -11.12
CA PHE A 200 -5.57 13.70 -12.14
C PHE A 200 -6.96 13.41 -11.59
N GLU A 201 -7.08 12.48 -10.63
CA GLU A 201 -8.35 12.19 -9.97
C GLU A 201 -8.82 13.39 -9.14
N ASN A 202 -7.90 13.99 -8.37
CA ASN A 202 -8.18 15.22 -7.62
C ASN A 202 -8.61 16.37 -8.54
N LEU A 203 -7.94 16.51 -9.68
CA LEU A 203 -8.30 17.50 -10.69
C LEU A 203 -9.72 17.27 -11.23
N GLN A 204 -10.08 16.02 -11.52
CA GLN A 204 -11.42 15.69 -11.97
C GLN A 204 -12.47 15.97 -10.87
N ASP A 205 -12.17 15.65 -9.61
CA ASP A 205 -13.04 15.96 -8.49
C ASP A 205 -13.28 17.47 -8.35
N LYS A 206 -12.22 18.28 -8.42
CA LYS A 206 -12.33 19.75 -8.40
C LYS A 206 -13.12 20.27 -9.59
N TYR A 207 -12.85 19.76 -10.80
CA TYR A 207 -13.57 20.15 -12.01
C TYR A 207 -15.08 19.90 -11.93
N HIS A 208 -15.50 18.84 -11.23
CA HIS A 208 -16.91 18.52 -11.01
C HIS A 208 -17.46 19.02 -9.67
N ASN A 209 -16.73 19.85 -8.92
CA ASN A 209 -17.12 20.31 -7.58
C ASN A 209 -17.48 19.16 -6.62
N TYR A 210 -16.84 17.99 -6.77
CA TYR A 210 -17.14 16.75 -6.06
C TYR A 210 -18.56 16.18 -6.30
N GLU A 211 -19.30 16.71 -7.27
CA GLU A 211 -20.65 16.29 -7.67
C GLU A 211 -20.62 15.55 -9.02
N ARG A 212 -19.77 14.52 -9.12
CA ARG A 212 -19.60 13.77 -10.37
C ARG A 212 -20.83 12.90 -10.65
N LYS A 213 -21.30 12.93 -11.90
CA LYS A 213 -22.28 11.97 -12.44
C LYS A 213 -21.54 10.81 -13.13
N GLY A 214 -21.57 9.64 -12.51
CA GLY A 214 -20.98 8.39 -13.04
C GLY A 214 -19.49 8.19 -12.74
N ALA A 215 -18.93 7.13 -13.32
CA ALA A 215 -17.60 6.62 -12.99
C ALA A 215 -16.45 7.58 -13.37
N GLY A 216 -15.52 7.79 -12.44
CA GLY A 216 -14.31 8.61 -12.60
C GLY A 216 -13.22 8.03 -13.50
N ILE A 217 -12.16 8.81 -13.72
CA ILE A 217 -10.98 8.35 -14.48
C ILE A 217 -10.31 7.14 -13.80
N VAL A 218 -10.26 7.10 -12.47
CA VAL A 218 -9.64 5.98 -11.74
C VAL A 218 -10.47 4.72 -11.91
N GLU A 219 -11.79 4.80 -11.71
CA GLU A 219 -12.70 3.67 -11.91
C GLU A 219 -12.60 3.07 -13.32
N ARG A 220 -12.41 3.91 -14.34
CA ARG A 220 -12.36 3.49 -15.75
C ARG A 220 -10.97 3.02 -16.19
N TYR A 221 -9.92 3.70 -15.76
CA TYR A 221 -8.59 3.57 -16.35
C TYR A 221 -7.55 3.00 -15.40
N TYR A 222 -7.82 2.79 -14.10
CA TYR A 222 -6.77 2.32 -13.17
C TYR A 222 -6.10 1.03 -13.66
N GLY A 223 -6.87 0.04 -14.10
CA GLY A 223 -6.31 -1.24 -14.56
C GLY A 223 -5.38 -1.12 -15.77
N THR A 224 -5.74 -0.30 -16.76
CA THR A 224 -4.89 -0.06 -17.94
C THR A 224 -3.76 0.93 -17.65
N ALA A 225 -3.95 1.87 -16.73
CA ALA A 225 -2.93 2.81 -16.27
C ALA A 225 -1.83 2.10 -15.47
N SER A 226 -2.18 1.15 -14.61
CA SER A 226 -1.22 0.39 -13.82
C SER A 226 -0.53 -0.70 -14.63
N SER A 227 -1.15 -1.27 -15.66
CA SER A 227 -0.55 -2.37 -16.46
C SER A 227 0.10 -1.92 -17.76
N ALA A 228 -0.48 -0.95 -18.48
CA ALA A 228 -0.04 -0.50 -19.80
C ALA A 228 -0.09 1.05 -19.95
N PRO A 229 0.77 1.80 -19.21
CA PRO A 229 0.70 3.26 -19.11
C PRO A 229 0.75 3.99 -20.46
N ALA A 230 1.58 3.54 -21.40
CA ALA A 230 1.71 4.15 -22.73
C ALA A 230 0.39 4.22 -23.51
N SER A 231 -0.57 3.32 -23.23
CA SER A 231 -1.87 3.30 -23.91
C SER A 231 -2.91 4.24 -23.28
N SER A 232 -2.78 4.55 -21.99
CA SER A 232 -3.82 5.24 -21.20
C SER A 232 -3.42 6.66 -20.80
N PHE A 233 -2.15 6.90 -20.47
CA PHE A 233 -1.69 8.22 -20.00
C PHE A 233 -1.80 9.34 -21.04
N PRO A 234 -1.58 9.14 -22.35
CA PRO A 234 -1.82 10.19 -23.34
C PRO A 234 -3.27 10.73 -23.30
N LEU A 235 -4.24 9.83 -23.16
CA LEU A 235 -5.65 10.18 -22.99
C LEU A 235 -5.88 10.92 -21.66
N LEU A 236 -5.35 10.41 -20.56
CA LEU A 236 -5.49 11.03 -19.23
C LEU A 236 -4.88 12.43 -19.18
N CYS A 237 -3.73 12.64 -19.82
CA CYS A 237 -3.08 13.95 -19.93
C CYS A 237 -3.96 14.95 -20.71
N ARG A 238 -4.60 14.51 -21.79
CA ARG A 238 -5.54 15.35 -22.56
C ARG A 238 -6.77 15.74 -21.72
N LEU A 239 -7.32 14.81 -20.94
CA LEU A 239 -8.41 15.09 -20.01
C LEU A 239 -7.97 16.07 -18.91
N ALA A 240 -6.79 15.88 -18.32
CA ALA A 240 -6.23 16.78 -17.32
C ALA A 240 -6.06 18.20 -17.87
N ARG A 241 -5.52 18.36 -19.08
CA ARG A 241 -5.41 19.67 -19.74
C ARG A 241 -6.76 20.36 -19.93
N HIS A 242 -7.80 19.59 -20.31
CA HIS A 242 -9.15 20.12 -20.44
C HIS A 242 -9.71 20.60 -19.10
N HIS A 243 -9.61 19.79 -18.05
CA HIS A 243 -10.07 20.15 -16.71
C HIS A 243 -9.33 21.38 -16.16
N LEU A 244 -7.99 21.45 -16.29
CA LEU A 244 -7.20 22.61 -15.90
C LEU A 244 -7.63 23.87 -16.63
N SER A 245 -7.80 23.81 -17.96
CA SER A 245 -8.24 24.96 -18.74
C SER A 245 -9.61 25.48 -18.31
N LYS A 246 -10.49 24.61 -17.83
CA LYS A 246 -11.82 25.00 -17.35
C LYS A 246 -11.74 25.62 -15.96
N LEU A 247 -11.00 25.02 -15.03
CA LEU A 247 -10.81 25.59 -13.69
C LEU A 247 -10.12 26.96 -13.73
N LYS A 248 -9.14 27.17 -14.62
CA LYS A 248 -8.48 28.48 -14.81
C LYS A 248 -9.42 29.58 -15.31
N LYS A 249 -10.58 29.24 -15.86
CA LYS A 249 -11.64 30.17 -16.27
C LYS A 249 -12.73 30.36 -15.21
N GLY A 250 -12.65 29.63 -14.09
CA GLY A 250 -13.59 29.70 -12.98
C GLY A 250 -13.32 30.85 -12.02
N GLU A 251 -13.83 30.72 -10.81
CA GLU A 251 -13.62 31.69 -9.74
C GLU A 251 -12.17 31.68 -9.24
N GLU A 252 -11.79 32.67 -8.44
CA GLU A 252 -10.44 32.78 -7.88
C GLU A 252 -10.00 31.52 -7.11
N LYS A 253 -10.94 30.87 -6.40
CA LYS A 253 -10.68 29.60 -5.71
C LYS A 253 -10.33 28.46 -6.68
N ASP A 254 -10.95 28.44 -7.86
CA ASP A 254 -10.75 27.40 -8.88
C ASP A 254 -9.43 27.61 -9.60
N LYS A 255 -9.06 28.88 -9.86
CA LYS A 255 -7.76 29.26 -10.41
C LYS A 255 -6.62 28.83 -9.50
N LYS A 256 -6.69 29.19 -8.21
CA LYS A 256 -5.70 28.76 -7.21
C LYS A 256 -5.58 27.24 -7.11
N ALA A 257 -6.71 26.53 -7.16
CA ALA A 257 -6.70 25.08 -7.18
C ALA A 257 -6.04 24.53 -8.46
N ALA A 258 -6.33 25.11 -9.63
CA ALA A 258 -5.72 24.73 -10.90
C ALA A 258 -4.20 24.94 -10.89
N ASP A 259 -3.72 26.08 -10.39
CA ASP A 259 -2.29 26.40 -10.33
C ASP A 259 -1.54 25.46 -9.37
N ALA A 260 -2.12 25.16 -8.21
CA ALA A 260 -1.55 24.19 -7.28
C ALA A 260 -1.46 22.78 -7.90
N ILE A 261 -2.52 22.34 -8.59
CA ILE A 261 -2.55 21.03 -9.26
C ILE A 261 -1.58 20.99 -10.43
N GLU A 262 -1.49 22.05 -11.24
CA GLU A 262 -0.55 22.13 -12.35
C GLU A 262 0.90 22.11 -11.85
N LYS A 263 1.18 22.73 -10.69
CA LYS A 263 2.48 22.62 -10.02
C LYS A 263 2.81 21.19 -9.63
N ASP A 264 1.86 20.46 -9.01
CA ASP A 264 2.03 19.05 -8.67
C ASP A 264 2.28 18.19 -9.94
N ILE A 265 1.51 18.40 -11.01
CA ILE A 265 1.69 17.69 -12.28
C ILE A 265 3.08 17.96 -12.86
N THR A 266 3.52 19.22 -12.84
CA THR A 266 4.82 19.64 -13.37
C THR A 266 5.97 19.05 -12.56
N GLU A 267 5.87 19.07 -11.23
CA GLU A 267 6.86 18.45 -10.33
C GLU A 267 7.00 16.96 -10.63
N ILE A 268 5.90 16.21 -10.70
CA ILE A 268 5.99 14.77 -10.96
C ILE A 268 6.51 14.50 -12.37
N PHE A 269 6.06 15.23 -13.40
CA PHE A 269 6.56 15.03 -14.77
C PHE A 269 8.04 15.38 -14.92
N SER A 270 8.57 16.31 -14.13
CA SER A 270 10.00 16.62 -14.13
C SER A 270 10.89 15.45 -13.69
N LYS A 271 10.33 14.45 -13.01
CA LYS A 271 11.04 13.23 -12.57
C LYS A 271 11.22 12.20 -13.69
N PHE A 272 10.49 12.32 -14.80
CA PHE A 272 10.62 11.39 -15.92
C PHE A 272 11.84 11.76 -16.76
N GLN A 273 12.81 10.86 -16.82
CA GLN A 273 14.03 11.05 -17.59
C GLN A 273 13.87 10.46 -19.00
N PRO A 274 14.43 11.10 -20.03
CA PRO A 274 14.56 10.50 -21.36
C PRO A 274 15.38 9.21 -21.33
N THR A 275 14.97 8.22 -22.10
CA THR A 275 15.79 7.02 -22.34
C THR A 275 16.97 7.32 -23.28
N THR A 276 16.88 8.37 -24.07
CA THR A 276 17.91 8.81 -25.03
C THR A 276 18.07 10.32 -24.94
N THR A 277 19.32 10.78 -24.85
CA THR A 277 19.66 12.21 -24.82
C THR A 277 19.06 12.92 -26.04
N GLY A 278 18.34 14.01 -25.81
CA GLY A 278 17.67 14.77 -26.87
C GLY A 278 16.27 14.27 -27.27
N GLN A 279 15.76 13.19 -26.67
CA GLN A 279 14.37 12.75 -26.85
C GLN A 279 13.48 13.11 -25.65
N PRO A 280 12.15 13.24 -25.84
CA PRO A 280 11.24 13.37 -24.70
C PRO A 280 11.16 12.05 -23.91
N PRO A 281 10.87 12.10 -22.61
CA PRO A 281 10.54 10.91 -21.84
C PRO A 281 9.33 10.19 -22.45
N VAL A 282 9.37 8.87 -22.46
CA VAL A 282 8.29 8.03 -22.97
C VAL A 282 7.71 7.22 -21.82
N PHE A 283 6.38 7.13 -21.75
CA PHE A 283 5.74 6.26 -20.77
C PHE A 283 6.07 4.78 -21.03
N PRO A 284 6.34 3.98 -19.98
CA PRO A 284 6.52 2.54 -20.11
C PRO A 284 5.35 1.89 -20.85
N ARG A 285 5.66 0.96 -21.77
CA ARG A 285 4.65 0.23 -22.53
C ARG A 285 3.84 -0.70 -21.64
N ILE A 286 4.52 -1.41 -20.74
CA ILE A 286 3.95 -2.38 -19.80
C ILE A 286 4.70 -2.22 -18.48
N LEU A 287 3.99 -2.36 -17.36
CA LEU A 287 4.60 -2.48 -16.03
C LEU A 287 4.58 -3.95 -15.58
N THR A 288 5.71 -4.41 -15.07
CA THR A 288 5.85 -5.69 -14.36
C THR A 288 4.99 -5.71 -13.09
N LEU A 289 4.82 -6.88 -12.48
CA LEU A 289 4.04 -7.00 -11.24
C LEU A 289 4.66 -6.17 -10.08
N GLU A 290 5.99 -6.08 -10.04
CA GLU A 290 6.73 -5.24 -9.11
C GLU A 290 6.42 -3.75 -9.30
N GLU A 291 6.55 -3.28 -10.55
CA GLU A 291 6.24 -1.90 -10.94
C GLU A 291 4.76 -1.56 -10.71
N GLN A 292 3.85 -2.51 -10.92
CA GLN A 292 2.43 -2.34 -10.56
C GLN A 292 2.24 -2.14 -9.05
N GLY A 293 3.02 -2.83 -8.22
CA GLY A 293 3.07 -2.60 -6.77
C GLY A 293 3.56 -1.18 -6.43
N LYS A 294 4.63 -0.71 -7.08
CA LYS A 294 5.15 0.66 -6.90
C LYS A 294 4.14 1.71 -7.36
N PHE A 295 3.48 1.50 -8.49
CA PHE A 295 2.39 2.34 -8.99
C PHE A 295 1.27 2.47 -7.95
N ALA A 296 0.84 1.35 -7.36
CA ALA A 296 -0.19 1.35 -6.34
C ALA A 296 0.24 2.15 -5.08
N LEU A 297 1.50 2.01 -4.65
CA LEU A 297 2.04 2.80 -3.53
C LEU A 297 2.11 4.29 -3.83
N GLY A 298 2.60 4.68 -5.01
CA GLY A 298 2.65 6.09 -5.42
C GLY A 298 1.27 6.72 -5.48
N PHE A 299 0.28 5.99 -6.01
CA PHE A 299 -1.12 6.40 -6.01
C PHE A 299 -1.67 6.58 -4.59
N TYR A 300 -1.44 5.60 -3.70
CA TYR A 300 -1.89 5.66 -2.31
C TYR A 300 -1.26 6.82 -1.54
N GLN A 301 0.07 6.94 -1.56
CA GLN A 301 0.81 7.93 -0.78
C GLN A 301 0.50 9.35 -1.26
N GLN A 302 0.32 9.56 -2.57
CA GLN A 302 -0.13 10.85 -3.10
C GLN A 302 -1.53 11.23 -2.61
N LYS A 303 -2.46 10.28 -2.47
CA LYS A 303 -3.79 10.55 -1.92
C LYS A 303 -3.79 10.70 -0.39
N ALA A 304 -2.86 10.03 0.30
CA ALA A 304 -2.70 10.11 1.76
C ALA A 304 -1.98 11.38 2.21
N LYS A 305 -1.22 12.03 1.32
CA LYS A 305 -0.51 13.29 1.58
C LYS A 305 -1.49 14.35 2.15
N PRO A 306 -1.18 14.95 3.32
CA PRO A 306 -1.94 16.08 3.84
C PRO A 306 -1.97 17.22 2.82
N ARG A 307 -3.13 17.84 2.63
CA ARG A 307 -3.34 18.99 1.73
C ARG A 307 -3.61 20.25 2.52
#